data_AF-X0ZSB7-F1
#
_entry.id   AF-X0ZSB7-F1
#
_cell.length_a   1.000
_cell.length_b   1.000
_cell.length_c   1.000
_cell.angle_alpha   90.00
_cell.angle_beta   90.00
_cell.angle_gamma   90.00
#
_symmetry.space_group_name_H-M   'P 1'
#
loop_
_entity.id
_entity.type
_entity.pdbx_description
1 polymer ?
#
loop_
_entity_poly.entity_id
_entity_poly.type
_entity_poly.pdbx_seq_one_letter_code
_entity_poly.pdbx_strand_id
1 'polypeptide(L)' 'MHVLSVGNGQAVLVRSPNGKNLLYDCGSLSLRSPATSVIIPALHDLGIRRIHLAVLSHPNLDHYNALVQLAEAIPVEQVA' A
#
# COMPACT_ATOMS: atom_id res chain seq x y z
N MET A 1 -3.51 12.55 2.64
CA MET A 1 -2.32 11.75 2.29
C MET A 1 -1.78 11.18 3.57
N HIS A 2 -1.48 9.88 3.59
CA HIS A 2 -0.99 9.20 4.78
C HIS A 2 0.33 8.52 4.44
N VAL A 3 1.38 8.83 5.20
CA VAL A 3 2.64 8.09 5.17
C VAL A 3 2.55 7.04 6.26
N LEU A 4 2.56 5.76 5.88
CA LEU A 4 2.35 4.67 6.82
C LEU A 4 3.65 4.32 7.51
N SER A 5 3.58 4.03 8.82
CA SER A 5 4.74 3.62 9.60
C SER A 5 5.08 2.15 9.32
N VAL A 6 5.80 1.92 8.22
CA VAL A 6 6.23 0.58 7.80
C VAL A 6 7.66 0.24 8.22
N GLY A 7 8.35 1.13 8.93
CA GLY A 7 9.76 0.94 9.30
C GLY A 7 10.68 1.20 8.11
N ASN A 8 11.68 0.33 7.90
CA ASN A 8 12.61 0.44 6.78
C ASN A 8 11.92 0.00 5.47
N GLY A 9 11.42 0.97 4.71
CA GLY A 9 10.70 0.79 3.46
C GLY A 9 9.78 1.98 3.22
N GLN A 10 8.81 1.83 2.31
CA GLN A 10 7.85 2.91 2.03
C GLN A 10 6.45 2.37 1.75
N ALA A 11 5.45 3.10 2.25
CA ALA A 11 4.05 2.95 1.85
C ALA A 11 3.30 4.27 2.07
N VAL A 12 2.74 4.83 1.01
CA VAL A 12 2.03 6.11 1.05
C VAL A 12 0.65 5.96 0.40
N LEU A 13 -0.39 6.33 1.16
CA LEU A 13 -1.77 6.36 0.68
C LEU A 13 -2.19 7.77 0.28
N VAL A 14 -2.66 7.91 -0.96
CA VAL A 14 -3.19 9.16 -1.50
C VAL A 14 -4.64 8.93 -1.90
N ARG A 15 -5.55 9.74 -1.35
CA ARG A 15 -6.95 9.81 -1.77
C ARG A 15 -7.15 11.08 -2.57
N SER A 16 -7.60 10.93 -3.81
CA SER A 16 -7.91 12.06 -4.67
C SER A 16 -9.30 12.65 -4.34
N PRO A 17 -9.56 13.91 -4.72
CA PRO A 17 -10.89 14.53 -4.52
C PRO A 17 -12.03 13.79 -5.23
N ASN A 18 -11.76 13.07 -6.32
CA ASN A 18 -12.74 12.25 -7.03
C ASN A 18 -12.91 10.83 -6.45
N GLY A 19 -12.37 10.57 -5.25
CA GLY A 19 -12.57 9.31 -4.53
C GLY A 19 -11.68 8.15 -4.98
N LYS A 20 -10.74 8.37 -5.91
CA LYS A 20 -9.74 7.38 -6.26
C LYS A 20 -8.66 7.28 -5.19
N ASN A 21 -8.07 6.10 -5.07
CA ASN A 21 -7.04 5.79 -4.08
C ASN A 21 -5.80 5.29 -4.80
N LEU A 22 -4.67 5.91 -4.51
CA LEU A 22 -3.36 5.53 -4.97
C LEU A 22 -2.54 5.02 -3.79
N LEU A 23 -1.81 3.94 -4.00
CA LEU A 23 -0.80 3.44 -3.08
C LEU A 23 0.57 3.59 -3.75
N TYR A 24 1.46 4.36 -3.14
CA TYR A 24 2.83 4.54 -3.62
C TYR A 24 3.77 3.76 -2.72
N ASP A 25 4.42 2.75 -3.30
CA ASP A 25 5.12 1.66 -2.62
C ASP A 25 4.27 0.94 -1.56
N CYS A 26 4.71 -0.27 -1.22
CA CYS A 26 4.06 -1.10 -0.23
C CYS A 26 5.04 -2.16 0.29
N GLY A 27 6.06 -1.73 1.04
CA GLY A 27 6.99 -2.70 1.57
C GLY A 27 7.73 -2.29 2.84
N SER A 28 8.46 -3.26 3.38
CA SER A 28 9.28 -3.11 4.58
C SER A 28 10.31 -4.23 4.72
N LEU A 29 11.53 -3.91 5.16
CA LEU A 29 12.50 -4.87 5.70
C LEU A 29 12.38 -5.04 7.22
N SER A 30 11.69 -4.11 7.90
CA SER A 30 11.52 -4.16 9.36
C SER A 30 10.34 -5.00 9.80
N LEU A 31 9.36 -5.19 8.92
CA LEU A 31 8.12 -5.90 9.22
C LEU A 31 8.08 -7.23 8.47
N ARG A 32 7.72 -8.31 9.17
CA ARG A 32 7.51 -9.64 8.55
C ARG A 32 6.32 -9.65 7.59
N SER A 33 5.27 -8.87 7.88
CA SER A 33 4.03 -8.86 7.11
C SER A 33 3.42 -7.45 7.04
N PRO A 34 4.08 -6.50 6.36
CA PRO A 34 3.63 -5.10 6.28
C PRO A 34 2.20 -4.94 5.75
N ALA A 35 1.72 -5.85 4.88
CA ALA A 35 0.35 -5.83 4.38
C ALA A 35 -0.67 -5.98 5.52
N THR A 36 -0.55 -7.04 6.33
CA THR A 36 -1.54 -7.37 7.37
C THR A 36 -1.33 -6.59 8.66
N SER A 37 -0.10 -6.17 8.97
CA SER A 37 0.19 -5.44 10.20
C SER A 37 -0.04 -3.93 10.11
N VAL A 38 0.07 -3.33 8.91
CA VAL A 38 -0.01 -1.86 8.74
C VAL A 38 -0.95 -1.45 7.62
N ILE A 39 -0.73 -1.93 6.40
CA ILE A 39 -1.36 -1.35 5.21
C ILE A 39 -2.86 -1.66 5.15
N ILE A 40 -3.26 -2.92 5.31
CA ILE A 40 -4.67 -3.34 5.28
C ILE A 40 -5.47 -2.72 6.45
N PRO A 41 -4.97 -2.73 7.71
CA PRO A 41 -5.62 -2.02 8.81
C PRO A 41 -5.82 -0.52 8.52
N ALA A 42 -4.81 0.16 7.96
CA ALA A 42 -4.92 1.57 7.58
C ALA A 42 -5.96 1.80 6.48
N LEU A 43 -6.00 0.95 5.44
CA LEU A 43 -7.02 1.01 4.40
C LEU A 43 -8.42 0.83 5.00
N HIS A 44 -8.59 -0.12 5.92
CA HIS A 44 -9.85 -0.37 6.59
C HIS A 44 -10.33 0.83 7.42
N ASP A 45 -9.44 1.41 8.24
CA ASP A 45 -9.72 2.58 9.09
C ASP A 45 -10.10 3.82 8.26
N LEU A 46 -9.45 4.00 7.11
CA LEU A 46 -9.73 5.09 6.17
C LEU A 46 -10.98 4.84 5.30
N GLY A 47 -11.66 3.70 5.46
CA GLY A 47 -12.81 3.31 4.65
C GLY A 47 -12.45 3.04 3.18
N ILE A 48 -11.18 2.78 2.87
CA ILE A 48 -10.73 2.45 1.53
C ILE A 48 -10.96 0.95 1.27
N ARG A 49 -11.75 0.66 0.24
CA ARG A 49 -12.10 -0.71 -0.17
C ARG A 49 -11.48 -1.13 -1.50
N ARG A 50 -10.73 -0.24 -2.15
CA ARG A 50 -10.13 -0.43 -3.48
C ARG A 50 -8.95 0.51 -3.68
N ILE A 51 -7.88 -0.02 -4.27
CA ILE A 51 -6.75 0.74 -4.79
C ILE A 51 -6.91 0.83 -6.32
N HIS A 52 -6.97 2.05 -6.84
CA HIS A 52 -7.12 2.29 -8.28
C HIS A 52 -5.77 2.26 -8.99
N LEU A 53 -4.70 2.66 -8.28
CA LEU A 53 -3.34 2.62 -8.81
C LEU A 53 -2.36 2.31 -7.69
N ALA A 54 -1.60 1.23 -7.84
CA ALA A 54 -0.37 1.01 -7.09
C ALA A 54 0.81 1.49 -7.94
N VAL A 55 1.65 2.36 -7.41
CA VAL A 55 2.88 2.83 -8.07
C VAL A 55 4.06 2.26 -7.30
N LEU A 56 4.96 1.56 -7.99
CA LEU A 56 6.22 1.10 -7.43
C LEU A 56 7.33 2.04 -7.89
N SER A 57 8.03 2.64 -6.93
CA SER A 57 9.09 3.60 -7.23
C SER A 57 10.29 2.95 -7.93
N HIS A 58 10.67 1.75 -7.49
CA HIS A 58 11.80 0.96 -8.02
C HIS A 58 11.75 -0.49 -7.48
N PRO A 59 12.48 -1.45 -8.07
CA PRO A 59 12.32 -2.88 -7.76
C PRO A 59 13.13 -3.35 -6.53
N ASN A 60 13.29 -2.49 -5.51
CA ASN A 60 13.86 -2.92 -4.23
C ASN A 60 12.80 -3.60 -3.38
N LEU A 61 13.16 -4.70 -2.71
CA LEU A 61 12.21 -5.59 -2.04
C LEU A 61 11.32 -4.86 -1.02
N ASP A 62 11.87 -3.87 -0.33
CA ASP A 62 11.23 -3.06 0.69
C ASP A 62 10.26 -2.00 0.15
N HIS A 63 10.08 -1.96 -1.17
CA HIS A 63 9.10 -1.10 -1.84
C HIS A 63 7.89 -1.87 -2.38
N TYR A 64 7.94 -3.21 -2.47
CA TYR A 64 6.84 -3.99 -3.07
C TYR A 64 6.51 -5.31 -2.38
N ASN A 65 7.25 -5.73 -1.35
CA ASN A 65 7.05 -7.06 -0.76
C ASN A 65 5.69 -7.29 -0.08
N ALA A 66 4.87 -6.25 0.10
CA ALA A 66 3.48 -6.39 0.56
C ALA A 66 2.47 -6.52 -0.59
N LEU A 67 2.86 -6.26 -1.84
CA LEU A 67 1.93 -6.05 -2.96
C LEU A 67 1.04 -7.26 -3.25
N VAL A 68 1.63 -8.46 -3.31
CA VAL A 68 0.90 -9.70 -3.62
C VAL A 68 -0.16 -9.96 -2.56
N GLN A 69 0.24 -9.95 -1.28
CA GLN A 69 -0.68 -10.17 -0.16
C GLN A 69 -1.76 -9.08 -0.06
N LEU A 70 -1.42 -7.84 -0.41
CA LEU A 70 -2.38 -6.76 -0.47
C LEU A 70 -3.42 -6.97 -1.58
N ALA A 71 -3.00 -7.39 -2.77
CA ALA A 71 -3.87 -7.64 -3.91
C ALA A 71 -4.81 -8.84 -3.70
N GLU A 72 -4.43 -9.80 -2.85
CA GLU A 72 -5.32 -10.89 -2.40
C GLU A 72 -6.44 -10.41 -1.48
N ALA A 73 -6.21 -9.33 -0.71
CA ALA A 73 -7.14 -8.83 0.30
C ALA A 73 -8.03 -7.69 -0.20
N ILE A 74 -7.50 -6.80 -1.05
CA ILE A 74 -8.20 -5.63 -1.58
C ILE A 74 -7.98 -5.54 -3.09
N PRO A 75 -9.03 -5.25 -3.89
CA PRO A 75 -8.86 -5.06 -5.33
C PRO A 75 -7.86 -3.94 -5.66
N VAL A 76 -6.89 -4.27 -6.51
CA VAL A 76 -5.91 -3.36 -7.13
C VAL A 76 -6.19 -3.32 -8.64
N GLU A 77 -6.58 -2.16 -9.18
CA GLU A 77 -6.97 -2.06 -10.60
C GLU A 77 -5.77 -2.01 -11.55
N GLN A 78 -4.69 -1.33 -11.15
CA GLN A 78 -3.49 -1.16 -11.96
C GLN A 78 -2.26 -1.11 -11.06
N VAL A 79 -1.16 -1.68 -11.55
CA VAL A 79 0.19 -1.53 -11.00
C VAL A 79 1.05 -0.84 -12.06
N ALA A 80 1.81 0.18 -11.66
CA ALA A 80 2.72 0.94 -12.51
C ALA A 80 4.13 0.96 -11.92
#